data_AF-A0A957X762-F1
#
_entry.id   AF-A0A957X762-F1
#
_cell.length_a   1.000
_cell.length_b   1.000
_cell.length_c   1.000
_cell.angle_alpha   90.00
_cell.angle_beta   90.00
_cell.angle_gamma   90.00
#
_symmetry.space_group_name_H-M   'P 1'
#
loop_
_entity.id
_entity.type
_entity.pdbx_description
1 polymer ?
#
loop_
_entity_poly.entity_id
_entity_poly.type
_entity_poly.pdbx_seq_one_letter_code
_entity_poly.pdbx_strand_id
1 'polypeptide(L)' 'MAFIHERREFSSWLQALKADALTAEQLAVLQTMLDDGEADTLERAAQLLDWQESVIDNDEHMYGF' A
#
# COMPACT_ATOMS: atom_id res chain seq x y z
N MET A 1 -6.97 13.06 27.57
CA MET A 1 -6.22 12.02 26.84
C MET A 1 -6.75 12.00 25.43
N ALA A 2 -6.01 12.58 24.49
CA ALA A 2 -6.42 12.61 23.10
C ALA A 2 -6.30 11.19 22.53
N PHE A 3 -7.43 10.57 22.22
CA PHE A 3 -7.48 9.41 21.34
C PHE A 3 -6.98 9.89 19.98
N ILE A 4 -5.69 9.74 19.75
CA ILE A 4 -5.15 9.76 18.40
C ILE A 4 -5.89 8.61 17.73
N HIS A 5 -6.84 8.94 16.84
CA HIS A 5 -7.39 7.96 15.92
C HIS A 5 -6.18 7.44 15.14
N GLU A 6 -5.67 6.30 15.60
CA GLU A 6 -4.70 5.48 14.90
C GLU A 6 -5.25 5.35 13.49
N ARG A 7 -4.55 6.03 12.57
CA ARG A 7 -4.97 6.15 11.19
C ARG A 7 -5.24 4.74 10.71
N ARG A 8 -6.47 4.46 10.29
CA ARG A 8 -6.88 3.15 9.78
C ARG A 8 -5.74 2.56 8.99
N GLU A 9 -5.19 1.50 9.55
CA GLU A 9 -4.26 0.57 8.95
C GLU A 9 -4.97 0.05 7.70
N PHE A 10 -4.80 0.73 6.58
CA PHE A 10 -5.25 0.14 5.33
C PHE A 10 -4.26 -0.97 5.04
N SER A 11 -4.65 -2.20 5.40
CA SER A 11 -3.90 -3.42 5.07
C SER A 11 -3.74 -3.63 3.57
N SER A 12 -4.38 -2.77 2.74
CA SER A 12 -4.29 -2.85 1.30
C SER A 12 -4.41 -1.50 0.59
N TRP A 13 -3.42 -1.18 -0.26
CA TRP A 13 -3.41 0.01 -1.12
C TRP A 13 -4.56 -0.02 -2.14
N LEU A 14 -4.92 -1.21 -2.63
CA LEU A 14 -6.01 -1.38 -3.58
C LEU A 14 -7.36 -1.05 -2.94
N GLN A 15 -7.57 -1.46 -1.69
CA GLN A 15 -8.79 -1.13 -0.96
C GLN A 15 -8.88 0.37 -0.68
N ALA A 16 -7.78 1.01 -0.31
CA ALA A 16 -7.74 2.45 -0.09
C ALA A 16 -8.01 3.24 -1.38
N LEU A 17 -7.48 2.79 -2.53
CA LEU A 17 -7.75 3.38 -3.84
C LEU A 17 -9.24 3.29 -4.20
N LYS A 18 -9.85 2.12 -4.02
CA LYS A 18 -11.28 1.90 -4.33
C LYS A 18 -12.23 2.64 -3.40
N ALA A 19 -11.79 2.89 -2.17
CA ALA A 19 -12.55 3.64 -1.17
C ALA A 19 -12.34 5.16 -1.28
N ASP A 20 -11.54 5.64 -2.25
CA ASP A 20 -11.12 7.04 -2.37
C ASP A 20 -10.52 7.59 -1.05
N ALA A 21 -9.85 6.72 -0.31
CA ALA A 21 -9.30 7.01 1.02
C ALA A 21 -7.80 7.32 0.98
N LEU A 22 -7.18 7.29 -0.21
CA LEU A 22 -5.77 7.63 -0.39
C LEU A 22 -5.54 9.13 -0.22
N THR A 23 -4.44 9.47 0.42
CA THR A 23 -3.98 10.86 0.46
C THR A 23 -3.35 11.27 -0.88
N ALA A 24 -3.25 12.57 -1.14
CA ALA A 24 -2.59 13.09 -2.35
C ALA A 24 -1.16 12.58 -2.51
N GLU A 25 -0.43 12.40 -1.40
CA GLU A 25 0.92 11.84 -1.40
C GLU A 25 0.94 10.36 -1.80
N GLN A 26 -0.02 9.56 -1.30
CA GLN A 26 -0.13 8.15 -1.67
C GLN A 26 -0.54 7.97 -3.14
N LEU A 27 -1.42 8.85 -3.63
CA LEU A 27 -1.80 8.87 -5.04
C LEU A 27 -0.61 9.24 -5.94
N ALA A 28 0.25 10.15 -5.49
CA ALA A 28 1.48 10.51 -6.20
C ALA A 28 2.48 9.35 -6.27
N VAL A 29 2.54 8.49 -5.25
CA VAL A 29 3.35 7.25 -5.29
C VAL A 29 2.82 6.32 -6.38
N LEU A 30 1.51 6.07 -6.42
CA LEU A 30 0.91 5.24 -7.46
C LEU A 30 1.16 5.83 -8.85
N GLN A 31 0.99 7.15 -9.01
CA GLN A 31 1.23 7.84 -10.27
C GLN A 31 2.68 7.72 -10.72
N THR A 32 3.65 7.88 -9.81
CA THR A 32 5.08 7.68 -10.09
C THR A 32 5.35 6.29 -10.64
N MET A 33 4.75 5.24 -10.07
CA MET A 33 4.91 3.87 -10.57
C MET A 33 4.34 3.68 -11.99
N LEU A 34 3.32 4.44 -12.37
CA LEU A 34 2.81 4.45 -13.75
C LEU A 34 3.77 5.16 -14.69
N ASP A 35 4.29 6.32 -14.25
CA ASP A 35 5.25 7.11 -15.02
C ASP A 35 6.58 6.37 -15.23
N ASP A 36 7.05 5.61 -14.23
CA ASP A 36 8.22 4.73 -14.34
C ASP A 36 7.96 3.44 -15.14
N GLY A 37 6.70 3.17 -15.51
CA GLY A 37 6.31 1.98 -16.27
C GLY A 37 6.33 0.68 -15.45
N GLU A 38 6.38 0.77 -14.11
CA GLU A 38 6.25 -0.39 -13.23
C GLU A 38 4.83 -0.96 -13.22
N ALA A 39 3.84 -0.12 -13.53
CA ALA A 39 2.44 -0.50 -13.61
C ALA A 39 1.71 0.17 -14.78
N ASP A 40 0.84 -0.58 -15.47
CA ASP A 40 0.01 -0.02 -16.55
C ASP A 40 -1.17 0.83 -16.05
N THR A 41 -1.57 0.66 -14.78
CA THR A 41 -2.75 1.32 -14.19
C THR A 41 -2.58 1.53 -12.69
N LEU A 42 -3.27 2.53 -12.12
CA LEU A 42 -3.23 2.85 -10.68
C LEU A 42 -3.64 1.64 -9.83
N GLU A 43 -4.61 0.85 -10.29
CA GLU A 43 -5.03 -0.38 -9.61
C GLU A 43 -3.93 -1.46 -9.61
N ARG A 44 -3.12 -1.52 -10.68
CA ARG A 44 -2.00 -2.45 -10.77
C ARG A 44 -0.83 -2.00 -9.89
N ALA A 45 -0.54 -0.70 -9.86
CA ALA A 45 0.44 -0.12 -8.94
C ALA A 45 0.07 -0.41 -7.47
N ALA A 46 -1.20 -0.21 -7.12
CA ALA A 46 -1.70 -0.49 -5.78
C ALA A 46 -1.58 -1.97 -5.40
N GLN A 47 -1.88 -2.90 -6.33
CA GLN A 47 -1.68 -4.34 -6.10
C GLN A 47 -0.20 -4.74 -5.92
N LEU A 48 0.71 -4.08 -6.65
CA LEU A 48 2.14 -4.36 -6.54
C LEU A 48 2.68 -3.92 -5.17
N LEU A 49 2.26 -2.76 -4.67
CA LEU A 49 2.61 -2.29 -3.33
C LEU A 49 2.04 -3.21 -2.24
N ASP A 50 0.79 -3.64 -2.39
CA ASP A 50 0.16 -4.66 -1.53
C ASP A 50 1.01 -5.93 -1.40
N TRP A 51 1.49 -6.42 -2.54
CA TRP A 51 2.34 -7.59 -2.64
C TRP A 51 3.70 -7.36 -2.00
N GLN A 52 4.33 -6.21 -2.24
CA GLN A 52 5.62 -5.88 -1.63
C GLN A 52 5.52 -5.83 -0.11
N GLU A 53 4.48 -5.19 0.45
CA GLU A 53 4.28 -5.16 1.90
C GLU A 53 4.01 -6.57 2.46
N SER A 54 3.20 -7.38 1.77
CA SER A 54 2.94 -8.77 2.18
C SER A 54 4.18 -9.68 2.11
N VAL A 55 5.13 -9.42 1.22
CA VAL A 55 6.39 -10.19 1.12
C VAL A 55 7.37 -9.79 2.22
N ILE A 56 7.40 -8.51 2.60
CA ILE A 56 8.25 -8.02 3.70
C ILE A 56 7.78 -8.58 5.05
N ASP A 57 6.47 -8.71 5.26
CA ASP A 57 5.88 -9.26 6.49
C ASP A 57 6.14 -10.78 6.64
N ASN A 58 6.47 -11.49 5.56
CA ASN A 58 6.68 -12.94 5.59
C ASN A 58 8.07 -13.35 6.12
N ASP A 59 9.05 -12.44 6.14
CA ASP A 59 10.43 -12.77 6.55
C ASP A 59 10.58 -12.86 8.09
N GLU A 60 9.63 -12.31 8.86
CA GLU A 60 9.65 -12.41 10.34
C GLU A 60 9.22 -13.80 10.88
N HIS A 61 8.75 -14.72 10.03
CA HIS A 61 8.23 -16.02 10.47
C HIS A 61 9.10 -17.25 10.13
N MET A 62 10.23 -17.09 9.42
CA MET A 62 10.99 -18.26 8.93
C MET A 62 12.24 -18.68 9.72
N TYR A 63 12.57 -18.03 10.85
CA TYR A 63 13.67 -18.48 11.72
C TYR A 63 13.27 -18.54 13.21
N GLY A 64 12.43 -19.51 13.55
CA GLY A 64 12.15 -19.92 14.92
C GLY A 64 12.13 -21.44 15.05
N PHE A 65 13.30 -22.07 14.89
CA PHE A 65 13.52 -23.50 15.19
C PHE A 65 14.41 -23.65 16.42
#